data_AF-A0A1G2W6Q2-F1
#
_entry.id   AF-A0A1G2W6Q2-F1
#
_cell.length_a   1.000
_cell.length_b   1.000
_cell.length_c   1.000
_cell.angle_alpha   90.00
_cell.angle_beta   90.00
_cell.angle_gamma   90.00
#
_symmetry.space_group_name_H-M   'P 1'
#
loop_
_entity.id
_entity.type
_entity.pdbx_description
1 polymer ?
#
loop_
_entity_poly.entity_id
_entity_poly.type
_entity_poly.pdbx_seq_one_letter_code
_entity_poly.pdbx_strand_id
1 'polypeptide(L)'
;MRDYYEILGVERGCDENALKAAFRKQAMEHHPDRNGGCEEASGRFKEVNEAYSVLSDPQKRAAYDRFGHAGVNGQGGFGGGNGQFHDVHDIFNEVFGDVFGDMFGGRGGQRQRGGPARGSDLRYDLEITLEQAYAGAEVEITIPITMACETCEGSGAKPGTAPTQCTTCHGAGRVRASQGFFSIERACPRCGGSGQMVMDPCTDCRGAGHVRKQKTLAVRIPAGVDDGARIRLAGEGDAGQRGGPRGDLYIFVSVAPHELFERDGLDLLCTVPVPMCVAALGGEIEAPCLLGGETCDGACKIEVKVPEGAQTGKTVRVKGRGMPSLRSRERGDLVVELFVETPTKLTARQKELMRELADICSEQQHPKAAGFLGKAKKFWSAAAGQA
;
A
#
# COMPACT_ATOMS: atom_id res chain seq x y z
N MET A 1 -4.61 -26.17 39.07
CA MET A 1 -3.78 -25.77 37.91
C MET A 1 -2.35 -26.10 38.26
N ARG A 2 -1.65 -26.89 37.43
CA ARG A 2 -0.27 -27.32 37.69
C ARG A 2 0.68 -26.13 37.59
N ASP A 3 1.80 -26.15 38.33
CA ASP A 3 2.77 -25.07 38.26
C ASP A 3 3.50 -25.09 36.90
N TYR A 4 3.64 -23.94 36.22
CA TYR A 4 4.37 -23.84 34.96
C TYR A 4 5.82 -24.33 35.02
N TYR A 5 6.49 -24.19 36.18
CA TYR A 5 7.84 -24.74 36.37
C TYR A 5 7.82 -26.27 36.44
N GLU A 6 6.79 -26.86 37.05
CA GLU A 6 6.59 -28.32 37.09
C GLU A 6 6.21 -28.90 35.72
N ILE A 7 5.38 -28.18 34.96
CA ILE A 7 4.96 -28.59 33.60
C ILE A 7 6.15 -28.66 32.65
N LEU A 8 7.08 -27.70 32.74
CA LEU A 8 8.32 -27.71 31.96
C LEU A 8 9.43 -28.56 32.58
N GLY A 9 9.27 -29.01 33.84
CA GLY A 9 10.24 -29.81 34.56
C GLY A 9 11.53 -29.06 34.88
N VAL A 10 11.43 -27.76 35.21
CA VAL A 10 12.57 -26.88 35.51
C VAL A 10 12.40 -26.21 36.87
N GLU A 11 13.52 -25.83 37.50
CA GLU A 11 13.49 -25.09 38.75
C GLU A 11 13.15 -23.61 38.54
N ARG A 12 12.57 -22.97 39.57
CA ARG A 12 12.18 -21.54 39.54
C ARG A 12 13.33 -20.58 39.23
N GLY A 13 14.57 -20.98 39.51
CA GLY A 13 15.78 -20.22 39.23
C GLY A 13 16.44 -20.51 37.87
N CYS A 14 15.82 -21.29 36.98
CA CYS A 14 16.44 -21.66 35.70
C CYS A 14 16.71 -20.43 34.81
N ASP A 15 17.83 -20.49 34.09
CA ASP A 15 18.20 -19.51 33.07
C ASP A 15 17.38 -19.73 31.78
N GLU A 16 17.38 -18.73 30.89
CA GLU A 16 16.60 -18.76 29.65
C GLU A 16 16.99 -19.94 28.74
N ASN A 17 18.26 -20.34 28.79
CA ASN A 17 18.79 -21.44 27.99
C ASN A 17 18.26 -22.80 28.48
N ALA A 18 18.25 -23.04 29.80
CA ALA A 18 17.66 -24.25 30.37
C ALA A 18 16.15 -24.31 30.13
N LEU A 19 15.45 -23.17 30.25
CA LEU A 19 14.02 -23.08 29.97
C LEU A 19 13.69 -23.45 28.51
N LYS A 20 14.44 -22.89 27.55
CA LYS A 20 14.27 -23.19 26.12
C LYS A 20 14.66 -24.63 25.75
N ALA A 21 15.64 -25.21 26.43
CA ALA A 21 16.01 -26.61 26.27
C ALA A 21 14.91 -27.55 26.78
N ALA A 22 14.36 -27.28 27.96
CA ALA A 22 13.28 -28.06 28.56
C ALA A 22 11.99 -28.00 27.71
N PHE A 23 11.60 -26.81 27.23
CA PHE A 23 10.46 -26.66 26.32
C PHE A 23 10.61 -27.49 25.05
N ARG A 24 11.77 -27.43 24.37
CA ARG A 24 12.00 -28.22 23.15
C ARG A 24 11.91 -29.72 23.39
N LYS A 25 12.41 -30.19 24.54
CA LYS A 25 12.33 -31.60 24.93
C LYS A 25 10.88 -32.03 25.13
N GLN A 26 10.10 -31.28 25.91
CA GLN A 26 8.69 -31.57 26.20
C GLN A 26 7.79 -31.42 24.97
N ALA A 27 8.02 -30.40 24.13
CA ALA A 27 7.27 -30.17 22.90
C ALA A 27 7.51 -31.28 21.87
N MET A 28 8.74 -31.81 21.77
CA MET A 28 9.05 -32.94 20.89
C MET A 28 8.49 -34.26 21.45
N GLU A 29 8.45 -34.41 22.78
CA GLU A 29 7.89 -35.59 23.44
C GLU A 29 6.37 -35.69 23.27
N HIS A 30 5.67 -34.55 23.34
CA HIS A 30 4.22 -34.46 23.26
C HIS A 30 3.69 -33.97 21.89
N HIS A 31 4.53 -33.94 20.85
CA HIS A 31 4.11 -33.49 19.52
C HIS A 31 2.98 -34.39 18.94
N PRO A 32 1.92 -33.82 18.34
CA PRO A 32 0.79 -34.58 17.80
C PRO A 32 1.22 -35.65 16.78
N ASP A 33 2.15 -35.31 15.88
CA ASP A 33 2.64 -36.21 14.82
C ASP A 33 3.40 -37.43 15.37
N ARG A 34 4.02 -37.30 16.56
CA ARG A 34 4.81 -38.40 17.16
C ARG A 34 3.96 -39.33 18.01
N ASN A 35 2.82 -38.84 18.49
CA ASN A 35 1.94 -39.54 19.41
C ASN A 35 0.58 -39.92 18.79
N GLY A 36 0.47 -39.85 17.45
CA GLY A 36 -0.72 -40.27 16.71
C GLY A 36 -2.00 -39.52 17.10
N GLY A 37 -1.88 -38.30 17.62
CA GLY A 37 -3.02 -37.46 18.00
C GLY A 37 -3.78 -37.91 19.27
N CYS A 38 -3.18 -38.68 20.19
CA CYS A 38 -3.85 -39.02 21.45
C CYS A 38 -4.21 -37.76 22.27
N GLU A 39 -5.42 -37.72 22.82
CA GLU A 39 -5.94 -36.54 23.56
C GLU A 39 -5.06 -36.16 24.75
N GLU A 40 -4.43 -37.15 25.39
CA GLU A 40 -3.55 -36.93 26.53
C GLU A 40 -2.25 -36.20 26.14
N ALA A 41 -1.60 -36.57 25.02
CA ALA A 41 -0.43 -35.84 24.52
C ALA A 41 -0.81 -34.44 24.02
N SER A 42 -1.97 -34.29 23.38
CA SER A 42 -2.50 -33.00 22.96
C SER A 42 -2.75 -32.06 24.15
N GLY A 43 -3.32 -32.57 25.24
CA GLY A 43 -3.51 -31.82 26.49
C GLY A 43 -2.18 -31.37 27.10
N ARG A 44 -1.21 -32.28 27.20
CA ARG A 44 0.15 -31.94 27.72
C ARG A 44 0.90 -30.97 26.82
N PHE A 45 0.74 -31.08 25.50
CA PHE A 45 1.34 -30.15 24.55
C PHE A 45 0.78 -28.73 24.71
N LYS A 46 -0.53 -28.58 24.95
CA LYS A 46 -1.15 -27.28 25.25
C LYS A 46 -0.61 -26.69 26.55
N GLU A 47 -0.55 -27.48 27.62
CA GLU A 47 -0.01 -27.06 28.92
C GLU A 47 1.46 -26.60 28.80
N VAL A 48 2.29 -27.31 28.03
CA VAL A 48 3.72 -26.98 27.80
C VAL A 48 3.89 -25.67 27.03
N ASN A 49 3.05 -25.41 26.02
CA ASN A 49 3.08 -24.16 25.27
C ASN A 49 2.63 -22.97 26.12
N GLU A 50 1.59 -23.15 26.93
CA GLU A 50 1.11 -22.12 27.86
C GLU A 50 2.20 -21.77 28.88
N ALA A 51 2.80 -22.79 29.51
CA ALA A 51 3.88 -22.62 30.47
C ALA A 51 5.08 -21.87 29.89
N TYR A 52 5.51 -22.23 28.68
CA TYR A 52 6.62 -21.55 28.02
C TYR A 52 6.28 -20.12 27.61
N SER A 53 5.04 -19.84 27.17
CA SER A 53 4.61 -18.49 26.79
C SER A 53 4.63 -17.48 27.96
N VAL A 54 4.44 -17.99 29.18
CA VAL A 54 4.48 -17.19 30.42
C VAL A 54 5.90 -17.10 30.97
N LEU A 55 6.66 -18.20 31.00
CA LEU A 55 7.99 -18.23 31.62
C LEU A 55 9.10 -17.67 30.72
N SER A 56 8.92 -17.66 29.39
CA SER A 56 9.92 -17.12 28.45
C SER A 56 9.94 -15.59 28.38
N ASP A 57 8.88 -14.92 28.83
CA ASP A 57 8.81 -13.46 28.93
C ASP A 57 9.18 -13.02 30.36
N PRO A 58 10.24 -12.21 30.55
CA PRO A 58 10.68 -11.79 31.88
C PRO A 58 9.61 -11.05 32.70
N GLN A 59 8.71 -10.30 32.05
CA GLN A 59 7.65 -9.55 32.73
C GLN A 59 6.50 -10.47 33.15
N LYS A 60 6.09 -11.40 32.28
CA LYS A 60 5.06 -12.40 32.60
C LYS A 60 5.56 -13.41 33.64
N ARG A 61 6.81 -13.84 33.56
CA ARG A 61 7.48 -14.68 34.59
C ARG A 61 7.47 -13.98 35.95
N ALA A 62 7.87 -12.71 36.01
CA ALA A 62 7.84 -11.95 37.25
C ALA A 62 6.42 -11.70 37.80
N ALA A 63 5.40 -11.62 36.93
CA ALA A 63 4.00 -11.53 37.37
C ALA A 63 3.50 -12.87 37.92
N TYR A 64 3.79 -13.97 37.22
CA TYR A 64 3.47 -15.33 37.67
C TYR A 64 4.20 -15.70 38.97
N ASP A 65 5.46 -15.32 39.13
CA ASP A 65 6.23 -15.55 40.36
C ASP A 65 5.65 -14.79 41.57
N ARG A 66 5.03 -13.62 41.34
CA ARG A 66 4.43 -12.78 42.40
C ARG A 66 2.99 -13.15 42.75
N PHE A 67 2.20 -13.56 41.76
CA PHE A 67 0.74 -13.69 41.91
C PHE A 67 0.19 -15.07 41.48
N GLY A 68 1.07 -16.00 41.09
CA GLY A 68 0.70 -17.31 40.56
C GLY A 68 -0.15 -17.19 39.29
N HIS A 69 -0.97 -18.21 39.03
CA HIS A 69 -1.88 -18.25 37.87
C HIS A 69 -2.85 -17.06 37.80
N ALA A 70 -3.21 -16.46 38.93
CA ALA A 70 -4.10 -15.29 38.98
C ALA A 70 -3.45 -14.01 38.41
N GLY A 71 -2.12 -13.92 38.40
CA GLY A 71 -1.39 -12.78 37.84
C GLY A 71 -1.35 -12.75 36.31
N VAL A 72 -1.71 -13.86 35.65
CA VAL A 72 -1.64 -14.02 34.19
C VAL A 72 -3.02 -14.31 33.57
N ASN A 73 -3.97 -14.87 34.33
CA ASN A 73 -5.33 -15.14 33.87
C ASN A 73 -6.35 -14.02 34.22
N GLY A 74 -5.90 -12.90 34.78
CA GLY A 74 -6.75 -11.85 35.36
C GLY A 74 -7.37 -10.82 34.39
N GLN A 75 -7.48 -11.09 33.10
CA GLN A 75 -8.12 -10.16 32.16
C GLN A 75 -8.86 -10.90 31.04
N GLY A 76 -10.04 -11.42 31.35
CA GLY A 76 -10.87 -12.17 30.40
C GLY A 76 -12.28 -12.44 30.92
N GLY A 77 -13.02 -11.39 31.28
CA GLY A 77 -14.41 -11.49 31.70
C GLY A 77 -15.34 -10.81 30.70
N PHE A 78 -15.72 -11.51 29.62
CA PHE A 78 -16.95 -11.22 28.87
C PHE A 78 -17.44 -12.51 28.22
N GLY A 79 -18.69 -12.89 28.51
CA GLY A 79 -19.25 -14.19 28.17
C GLY A 79 -19.91 -14.27 26.79
N GLY A 80 -19.99 -15.51 26.30
CA GLY A 80 -21.14 -16.07 25.57
C GLY A 80 -21.18 -15.87 24.06
N GLY A 81 -20.95 -16.94 23.30
CA GLY A 81 -21.36 -17.02 21.89
C GLY A 81 -20.60 -18.04 21.05
N ASN A 82 -21.25 -19.17 20.77
CA ASN A 82 -20.80 -20.34 20.02
C ASN A 82 -20.46 -20.03 18.53
N GLY A 83 -19.29 -20.45 18.02
CA GLY A 83 -19.02 -20.49 16.57
C GLY A 83 -17.53 -20.52 16.17
N GLN A 84 -17.09 -21.64 15.57
CA GLN A 84 -15.88 -21.87 14.77
C GLN A 84 -14.54 -21.18 15.16
N PHE A 85 -13.64 -21.95 15.77
CA PHE A 85 -12.24 -21.57 15.96
C PHE A 85 -11.43 -21.74 14.66
N HIS A 86 -11.22 -20.64 13.94
CA HIS A 86 -10.06 -20.45 13.08
C HIS A 86 -9.13 -19.40 13.70
N ASP A 87 -7.85 -19.76 13.78
CA ASP A 87 -6.68 -18.95 14.12
C ASP A 87 -6.78 -17.98 15.32
N VAL A 88 -6.52 -18.56 16.51
CA VAL A 88 -6.20 -17.81 17.75
C VAL A 88 -4.91 -16.99 17.59
N HIS A 89 -4.05 -17.29 16.62
CA HIS A 89 -2.78 -16.58 16.42
C HIS A 89 -2.95 -15.20 15.74
N ASP A 90 -4.02 -14.99 14.98
CA ASP A 90 -4.31 -13.72 14.31
C ASP A 90 -5.18 -12.80 15.17
N ILE A 91 -6.18 -13.33 15.87
CA ILE A 91 -7.04 -12.54 16.76
C ILE A 91 -6.25 -12.00 17.97
N PHE A 92 -5.26 -12.75 18.48
CA PHE A 92 -4.46 -12.28 19.62
C PHE A 92 -3.44 -11.19 19.21
N ASN A 93 -2.89 -11.25 17.99
CA ASN A 93 -1.97 -10.21 17.50
C ASN A 93 -2.71 -8.91 17.14
N GLU A 94 -3.93 -9.01 16.60
CA GLU A 94 -4.71 -7.83 16.17
C GLU A 94 -5.43 -7.13 17.34
N VAL A 95 -5.80 -7.86 18.41
CA VAL A 95 -6.50 -7.29 19.57
C VAL A 95 -5.57 -6.90 20.73
N PHE A 96 -4.44 -7.60 20.93
CA PHE A 96 -3.48 -7.27 22.01
C PHE A 96 -2.25 -6.48 21.55
N GLY A 97 -1.98 -6.40 20.23
CA GLY A 97 -0.88 -5.61 19.67
C GLY A 97 -1.07 -4.09 19.85
N ASP A 98 -2.29 -3.60 19.65
CA ASP A 98 -2.59 -2.15 19.68
C ASP A 98 -2.98 -1.63 21.08
N VAL A 99 -3.40 -2.50 22.00
CA VAL A 99 -3.90 -2.06 23.32
C VAL A 99 -2.86 -2.23 24.44
N PHE A 100 -1.96 -3.22 24.34
CA PHE A 100 -0.91 -3.42 25.36
C PHE A 100 0.43 -2.74 25.01
N GLY A 101 0.65 -2.44 23.73
CA GLY A 101 1.76 -1.59 23.27
C GLY A 101 1.66 -0.14 23.77
N ASP A 102 0.43 0.36 23.93
CA ASP A 102 0.16 1.75 24.32
C ASP A 102 0.00 1.95 25.84
N MET A 103 -0.15 0.86 26.62
CA MET A 103 -0.43 0.93 28.06
C MET A 103 0.73 0.54 28.98
N PHE A 104 1.73 -0.23 28.53
CA PHE A 104 2.88 -0.65 29.36
C PHE A 104 4.28 -0.39 28.78
N GLY A 105 4.37 0.20 27.58
CA GLY A 105 5.63 0.61 26.92
C GLY A 105 6.12 2.05 27.19
N GLY A 106 5.59 2.72 28.22
CA GLY A 106 5.71 4.18 28.39
C GLY A 106 6.70 4.68 29.44
N ARG A 107 7.86 4.06 29.64
CA ARG A 107 8.92 4.61 30.52
C ARG A 107 10.16 5.02 29.72
N GLY A 108 9.99 6.04 28.88
CA GLY A 108 11.10 6.61 28.12
C GLY A 108 10.67 7.44 26.91
N GLY A 109 9.72 8.37 27.07
CA GLY A 109 9.28 9.19 25.93
C GLY A 109 8.11 10.10 26.25
N GLN A 110 8.11 10.74 27.42
CA GLN A 110 7.16 11.81 27.73
C GLN A 110 7.49 13.02 26.84
N ARG A 111 7.09 12.98 25.56
CA ARG A 111 7.17 14.12 24.67
C ARG A 111 6.31 15.23 25.26
N GLN A 112 7.01 16.25 25.72
CA GLN A 112 6.47 17.53 26.16
C GLN A 112 5.57 18.10 25.05
N ARG A 113 4.25 17.86 25.11
CA ARG A 113 3.21 18.38 24.18
C ARG A 113 3.09 19.92 24.16
N GLY A 114 4.06 20.63 24.75
CA GLY A 114 4.11 22.09 24.78
C GLY A 114 5.26 22.72 23.97
N GLY A 115 6.10 21.91 23.33
CA GLY A 115 7.22 22.40 22.50
C GLY A 115 6.84 22.65 21.03
N PRO A 116 7.79 23.13 20.21
CA PRO A 116 7.63 23.24 18.76
C PRO A 116 7.16 21.90 18.17
N ALA A 117 6.00 21.90 17.51
CA ALA A 117 5.42 20.70 16.90
C ALA A 117 5.47 20.81 15.39
N ARG A 118 5.93 19.76 14.71
CA ARG A 118 5.96 19.71 13.25
C ARG A 118 4.55 19.86 12.68
N GLY A 119 4.44 20.57 11.57
CA GLY A 119 3.19 20.72 10.83
C GLY A 119 2.72 19.41 10.20
N SER A 120 1.44 19.35 9.85
CA SER A 120 0.84 18.19 9.19
C SER A 120 1.36 18.01 7.78
N ASP A 121 1.55 16.76 7.38
CA ASP A 121 1.83 16.42 5.99
C ASP A 121 0.57 16.57 5.14
N LEU A 122 0.73 17.00 3.89
CA LEU A 122 -0.35 17.15 2.93
C LEU A 122 -0.29 16.03 1.89
N ARG A 123 -1.46 15.61 1.41
CA ARG A 123 -1.61 14.67 0.30
C ARG A 123 -2.27 15.39 -0.88
N TYR A 124 -1.71 15.20 -2.06
CA TYR A 124 -2.30 15.66 -3.31
C TYR A 124 -2.28 14.51 -4.32
N ASP A 125 -3.43 14.17 -4.88
CA ASP A 125 -3.53 13.17 -5.95
C ASP A 125 -3.46 13.91 -7.29
N LEU A 126 -2.47 13.58 -8.11
CA LEU A 126 -2.19 14.20 -9.41
C LEU A 126 -2.40 13.17 -10.51
N GLU A 127 -3.40 13.40 -11.35
CA GLU A 127 -3.62 12.60 -12.55
C GLU A 127 -2.81 13.15 -13.73
N ILE A 128 -2.09 12.27 -14.43
CA ILE A 128 -1.30 12.61 -15.61
C ILE A 128 -1.64 11.68 -16.77
N THR A 129 -1.36 12.15 -17.99
CA THR A 129 -1.52 11.31 -19.18
C THR A 129 -0.32 10.40 -19.40
N LEU A 130 -0.48 9.35 -20.22
CA LEU A 130 0.61 8.42 -20.53
C LEU A 130 1.77 9.11 -21.26
N GLU A 131 1.48 10.12 -22.08
CA GLU A 131 2.47 10.94 -22.79
C GLU A 131 3.28 11.80 -21.83
N GLN A 132 2.62 12.41 -20.83
CA GLN A 132 3.29 13.15 -19.75
C GLN A 132 4.17 12.21 -18.92
N ALA A 133 3.69 11.00 -18.63
CA ALA A 133 4.50 9.99 -17.96
C ALA A 133 5.70 9.55 -18.81
N TYR A 134 5.57 9.54 -20.14
CA TYR A 134 6.64 9.16 -21.08
C TYR A 134 7.73 10.24 -21.20
N ALA A 135 7.33 11.49 -21.46
CA ALA A 135 8.26 12.60 -21.69
C ALA A 135 8.80 13.23 -20.39
N GLY A 136 8.06 13.07 -19.30
CA GLY A 136 8.17 13.96 -18.14
C GLY A 136 7.38 15.24 -18.39
N ALA A 137 6.94 15.88 -17.31
CA ALA A 137 6.15 17.11 -17.38
C ALA A 137 6.43 18.02 -16.18
N GLU A 138 6.26 19.33 -16.38
CA GLU A 138 6.22 20.31 -15.30
C GLU A 138 4.77 20.77 -15.16
N VAL A 139 4.15 20.43 -14.02
CA VAL A 139 2.72 20.70 -13.77
C VAL A 139 2.60 21.67 -12.61
N GLU A 140 1.81 22.73 -12.80
CA GLU A 140 1.46 23.67 -11.72
C GLU A 140 0.25 23.14 -10.95
N ILE A 141 0.44 22.90 -9.65
CA ILE A 141 -0.64 22.51 -8.74
C ILE A 141 -0.95 23.65 -7.78
N THR A 142 -2.22 23.86 -7.48
CA THR A 142 -2.64 24.84 -6.47
C THR A 142 -3.23 24.10 -5.28
N ILE A 143 -2.63 24.30 -4.11
CA ILE A 143 -3.01 23.62 -2.88
C ILE A 143 -3.37 24.62 -1.77
N PRO A 144 -4.42 24.34 -0.98
CA PRO A 144 -4.67 25.08 0.24
C PRO A 144 -3.67 24.66 1.32
N ILE A 145 -2.84 25.60 1.78
CA ILE A 145 -1.86 25.35 2.84
C ILE A 145 -2.11 26.27 4.03
N THR A 146 -1.81 25.77 5.22
CA THR A 146 -1.71 26.58 6.42
C THR A 146 -0.27 27.08 6.55
N MET A 147 -0.05 28.39 6.40
CA MET A 147 1.27 29.01 6.58
C MET A 147 1.36 29.74 7.91
N ALA A 148 2.58 29.90 8.42
CA ALA A 148 2.83 30.78 9.56
C ALA A 148 2.37 32.18 9.19
N CYS A 149 1.73 32.87 10.14
CA CYS A 149 1.28 34.23 9.92
C CYS A 149 2.52 35.14 9.78
N GLU A 150 2.69 35.76 8.60
CA GLU A 150 3.81 36.66 8.28
C GLU A 150 3.88 37.83 9.27
N THR A 151 2.74 38.37 9.70
CA THR A 151 2.67 39.52 10.61
C THR A 151 3.21 39.22 12.01
N CYS A 152 3.03 38.00 12.53
CA CYS A 152 3.46 37.65 13.90
C CYS A 152 4.53 36.55 13.94
N GLU A 153 5.03 36.12 12.78
CA GLU A 153 6.02 35.05 12.61
C GLU A 153 5.68 33.76 13.38
N GLY A 154 4.38 33.45 13.51
CA GLY A 154 3.92 32.26 14.23
C GLY A 154 3.71 32.43 15.74
N SER A 155 4.02 33.59 16.32
CA SER A 155 3.84 33.85 17.76
C SER A 155 2.38 34.00 18.17
N GLY A 156 1.49 34.35 17.23
CA GLY A 156 0.10 34.68 17.50
C GLY A 156 -0.10 36.03 18.18
N ALA A 157 0.97 36.73 18.59
CA ALA A 157 0.93 38.02 19.25
C ALA A 157 1.03 39.19 18.26
N LYS A 158 0.52 40.35 18.63
CA LYS A 158 0.67 41.58 17.85
C LYS A 158 2.17 41.93 17.69
N PRO A 159 2.62 42.45 16.53
CA PRO A 159 4.00 42.89 16.37
C PRO A 159 4.46 43.82 17.51
N GLY A 160 5.61 43.53 18.11
CA GLY A 160 6.15 44.27 19.26
C GLY A 160 5.64 43.82 20.63
N THR A 161 4.67 42.89 20.70
CA THR A 161 4.29 42.21 21.93
C THR A 161 4.73 40.74 21.88
N ALA A 162 4.89 40.11 23.05
CA ALA A 162 5.34 38.73 23.16
C ALA A 162 4.35 37.89 23.98
N PRO A 163 4.19 36.60 23.66
CA PRO A 163 3.46 35.69 24.51
C PRO A 163 4.08 35.64 25.91
N THR A 164 3.26 35.84 26.94
CA THR A 164 3.71 35.78 28.33
C THR A 164 3.55 34.36 28.88
N GLN A 165 4.38 33.95 29.83
CA GLN A 165 4.23 32.63 30.45
C GLN A 165 2.87 32.54 31.18
N CYS A 166 2.16 31.44 30.99
CA CYS A 166 0.88 31.23 31.67
C CYS A 166 1.10 31.15 33.19
N THR A 167 0.46 32.02 33.95
CA THR A 167 0.61 32.10 35.41
C THR A 167 -0.01 30.93 36.16
N THR A 168 -0.97 30.21 35.56
CA THR A 168 -1.66 29.08 36.20
C THR A 168 -0.88 27.77 36.07
N CYS A 169 -0.15 27.57 34.98
CA CYS A 169 0.64 26.35 34.76
C CYS A 169 2.15 26.61 34.72
N HIS A 170 2.60 27.85 34.90
CA HIS A 170 4.00 28.27 34.82
C HIS A 170 4.72 27.75 33.57
N GLY A 171 4.07 27.83 32.40
CA GLY A 171 4.64 27.34 31.14
C GLY A 171 4.46 25.83 30.89
N ALA A 172 3.96 25.05 31.85
CA ALA A 172 3.82 23.60 31.69
C ALA A 172 2.71 23.18 30.72
N GLY A 173 1.76 24.08 30.42
CA GLY A 173 0.59 23.82 29.57
C GLY A 173 -0.46 22.90 30.21
N ARG A 174 -0.17 22.32 31.38
CA ARG A 174 -1.01 21.36 32.07
C ARG A 174 -1.04 21.64 33.56
N VAL A 175 -2.14 21.26 34.19
CA VAL A 175 -2.35 21.40 35.63
C VAL A 175 -2.72 20.04 36.20
N ARG A 176 -2.16 19.71 37.36
CA ARG A 176 -2.45 18.45 38.05
C ARG A 176 -3.61 18.70 39.01
N ALA A 177 -4.74 18.02 38.79
CA ALA A 177 -5.85 18.00 39.72
C ALA A 177 -5.74 16.73 40.57
N SER A 178 -5.46 16.89 41.87
CA SER A 178 -5.46 15.79 42.83
C SER A 178 -6.81 15.72 43.52
N GLN A 179 -7.49 14.58 43.41
CA GLN A 179 -8.67 14.28 44.22
C GLN A 179 -8.40 12.97 44.96
N GLY A 180 -8.10 13.07 46.26
CA GLY A 180 -7.67 11.93 47.06
C GLY A 180 -6.35 11.33 46.57
N PHE A 181 -6.31 10.00 46.42
CA PHE A 181 -5.13 9.25 45.99
C PHE A 181 -4.93 9.19 44.46
N PHE A 182 -5.84 9.79 43.68
CA PHE A 182 -5.71 9.90 42.23
C PHE A 182 -5.29 11.32 41.82
N SER A 183 -4.23 11.42 41.00
CA SER A 183 -3.85 12.66 40.32
C SER A 183 -4.13 12.57 38.83
N ILE A 184 -5.00 13.44 38.32
CA ILE A 184 -5.31 13.52 36.89
C ILE A 184 -4.65 14.78 36.34
N GLU A 185 -3.83 14.61 35.31
CA GLU A 185 -3.26 15.72 34.55
C GLU A 185 -4.26 16.16 33.49
N ARG A 186 -4.61 17.45 33.47
CA ARG A 186 -5.50 18.06 32.47
C ARG A 186 -4.80 19.23 31.80
N ALA A 187 -5.21 19.55 30.57
CA ALA A 187 -4.78 20.78 29.91
C ALA A 187 -5.13 21.99 30.81
N CYS A 188 -4.22 22.96 30.92
CA CYS A 188 -4.45 24.14 31.73
C CYS A 188 -5.67 24.91 31.17
N PRO A 189 -6.72 25.18 31.96
CA PRO A 189 -7.94 25.82 31.45
C PRO A 189 -7.70 27.27 30.99
N ARG A 190 -6.63 27.92 31.49
CA ARG A 190 -6.32 29.31 31.17
C ARG A 190 -5.58 29.47 29.84
N CYS A 191 -4.71 28.54 29.49
CA CYS A 191 -3.92 28.61 28.25
C CYS A 191 -4.27 27.49 27.25
N GLY A 192 -5.23 26.62 27.57
CA GLY A 192 -5.69 25.54 26.71
C GLY A 192 -4.62 24.51 26.34
N GLY A 193 -3.50 24.44 27.07
CA GLY A 193 -2.36 23.59 26.69
C GLY A 193 -1.14 24.35 26.15
N SER A 194 -1.25 25.65 25.91
CA SER A 194 -0.17 26.41 25.28
C SER A 194 1.02 26.71 26.19
N GLY A 195 0.81 26.77 27.51
CA GLY A 195 1.83 27.23 28.45
C GLY A 195 2.12 28.74 28.34
N GLN A 196 1.56 29.43 27.34
CA GLN A 196 1.75 30.85 27.09
C GLN A 196 0.40 31.55 26.91
N MET A 197 0.33 32.82 27.28
CA MET A 197 -0.85 33.65 27.14
C MET A 197 -0.52 34.79 26.18
N VAL A 198 -1.29 34.87 25.10
CA VAL A 198 -1.24 35.98 24.17
C VAL A 198 -2.23 37.02 24.66
N MET A 199 -1.73 38.09 25.27
CA MET A 199 -2.57 39.17 25.79
C MET A 199 -3.09 40.07 24.66
N ASP A 200 -2.23 40.36 23.69
CA ASP A 200 -2.53 41.15 22.50
C ASP A 200 -2.48 40.23 21.27
N PRO A 201 -3.60 39.64 20.84
CA PRO A 201 -3.61 38.75 19.68
C PRO A 201 -3.29 39.51 18.39
N CYS A 202 -2.57 38.86 17.49
CA CYS A 202 -2.35 39.35 16.13
C CYS A 202 -3.70 39.50 15.42
N THR A 203 -3.89 40.60 14.68
CA THR A 203 -5.13 40.90 13.95
C THR A 203 -5.41 39.92 12.83
N ASP A 204 -4.35 39.46 12.15
CA ASP A 204 -4.47 38.73 10.89
C ASP A 204 -4.75 37.24 11.11
N CYS A 205 -4.10 36.65 12.13
CA CYS A 205 -4.35 35.26 12.53
C CYS A 205 -5.24 35.12 13.76
N ARG A 206 -5.70 36.23 14.36
CA ARG A 206 -6.56 36.27 15.57
C ARG A 206 -6.03 35.41 16.72
N GLY A 207 -4.71 35.43 16.95
CA GLY A 207 -4.06 34.64 17.99
C GLY A 207 -3.66 33.21 17.63
N ALA A 208 -4.03 32.69 16.44
CA ALA A 208 -3.72 31.31 16.04
C ALA A 208 -2.25 31.07 15.64
N GLY A 209 -1.51 32.12 15.23
CA GLY A 209 -0.14 32.02 14.73
C GLY A 209 -0.02 31.51 13.29
N HIS A 210 -1.11 31.10 12.66
CA HIS A 210 -1.10 30.61 11.28
C HIS A 210 -2.33 31.09 10.49
N VAL A 211 -2.21 31.13 9.16
CA VAL A 211 -3.25 31.56 8.23
C VAL A 211 -3.35 30.58 7.06
N ARG A 212 -4.56 30.34 6.56
CA ARG A 212 -4.76 29.54 5.35
C ARG A 212 -4.54 30.41 4.12
N LYS A 213 -3.70 29.96 3.19
CA LYS A 213 -3.48 30.60 1.88
C LYS A 213 -3.48 29.52 0.79
N GLN A 214 -3.82 29.89 -0.44
CA GLN A 214 -3.56 29.04 -1.59
C GLN A 214 -2.14 29.28 -2.07
N LYS A 215 -1.39 28.20 -2.31
CA LYS A 215 -0.04 28.26 -2.87
C LYS A 215 -0.01 27.44 -4.14
N THR A 216 0.50 28.05 -5.21
CA THR A 216 0.78 27.37 -6.47
C THR A 216 2.23 26.87 -6.44
N LEU A 217 2.43 25.61 -6.80
CA LEU A 217 3.72 24.94 -6.83
C LEU A 217 3.94 24.32 -8.21
N ALA A 218 5.10 24.56 -8.81
CA ALA A 218 5.53 23.85 -10.00
C ALA A 218 6.17 22.52 -9.59
N VAL A 219 5.61 21.42 -10.07
CA VAL A 219 6.04 20.06 -9.75
C VAL A 219 6.63 19.44 -10.99
N ARG A 220 7.88 19.00 -10.88
CA ARG A 220 8.57 18.28 -11.97
C ARG A 220 8.34 16.78 -11.83
N ILE A 221 7.69 16.22 -12.84
CA ILE A 221 7.40 14.80 -12.95
C ILE A 221 8.48 14.18 -13.84
N PRO A 222 9.29 13.26 -13.32
CA PRO A 222 10.34 12.64 -14.10
C PRO A 222 9.75 11.72 -15.18
N ALA A 223 10.41 11.66 -16.33
CA ALA A 223 10.09 10.72 -17.40
C ALA A 223 10.17 9.27 -16.89
N GLY A 224 9.18 8.45 -17.25
CA GLY A 224 9.09 7.06 -16.86
C GLY A 224 8.34 6.81 -15.55
N VAL A 225 7.72 7.84 -14.95
CA VAL A 225 6.97 7.69 -13.69
C VAL A 225 5.89 6.61 -13.79
N ASP A 226 5.85 5.67 -12.85
CA ASP A 226 4.85 4.60 -12.79
C ASP A 226 3.54 5.08 -12.13
N ASP A 227 2.46 4.34 -12.36
CA ASP A 227 1.20 4.53 -11.62
C ASP A 227 1.39 4.25 -10.13
N GLY A 228 0.82 5.10 -9.27
CA GLY A 228 1.00 5.03 -7.82
C GLY A 228 2.35 5.56 -7.31
N ALA A 229 3.15 6.19 -8.18
CA ALA A 229 4.39 6.82 -7.76
C ALA A 229 4.15 7.95 -6.74
N ARG A 230 5.11 8.12 -5.82
CA ARG A 230 5.03 9.10 -4.72
C ARG A 230 6.18 10.09 -4.82
N ILE A 231 5.85 11.36 -5.00
CA ILE A 231 6.81 12.47 -5.02
C ILE A 231 6.68 13.25 -3.71
N ARG A 232 7.79 13.41 -2.99
CA ARG A 232 7.84 14.16 -1.72
C ARG A 232 8.46 15.53 -1.94
N LEU A 233 7.69 16.58 -1.67
CA LEU A 233 8.17 17.96 -1.58
C LEU A 233 8.36 18.32 -0.11
N ALA A 234 9.63 18.29 0.33
CA ALA A 234 10.00 18.49 1.71
C ALA A 234 9.71 19.93 2.17
N GLY A 235 9.09 20.07 3.34
CA GLY A 235 8.76 21.37 3.91
C GLY A 235 7.65 22.12 3.19
N GLU A 236 6.92 21.50 2.25
CA GLU A 236 5.79 22.11 1.55
C GLU A 236 4.41 21.77 2.13
N GLY A 237 4.37 21.05 3.26
CA GLY A 237 3.16 20.81 4.03
C GLY A 237 2.75 22.00 4.90
N ASP A 238 1.87 21.73 5.87
CA ASP A 238 1.36 22.76 6.78
C ASP A 238 2.44 23.32 7.71
N ALA A 239 2.23 24.55 8.18
CA ALA A 239 3.08 25.18 9.18
C ALA A 239 3.06 24.41 10.50
N GLY A 240 4.23 24.27 11.12
CA GLY A 240 4.35 23.74 12.47
C GLY A 240 3.83 24.71 13.51
N GLN A 241 3.42 24.16 14.65
CA GLN A 241 2.97 24.97 15.78
C GLN A 241 4.19 25.45 16.59
N ARG A 242 4.12 26.69 17.09
CA ARG A 242 5.10 27.28 18.03
C ARG A 242 6.54 27.24 17.50
N GLY A 243 6.72 27.61 16.23
CA GLY A 243 8.04 27.59 15.58
C GLY A 243 8.52 26.18 15.21
N GLY A 244 7.64 25.18 15.22
CA GLY A 244 7.95 23.85 14.71
C GLY A 244 8.15 23.84 13.18
N PRO A 245 8.91 22.87 12.64
CA PRO A 245 9.14 22.78 11.21
C PRO A 245 7.86 22.48 10.44
N ARG A 246 7.84 22.80 9.15
CA ARG A 246 6.71 22.47 8.26
C ARG A 246 6.58 20.96 8.07
N GLY A 247 5.36 20.53 7.74
CA GLY A 247 5.12 19.23 7.16
C GLY A 247 5.68 19.12 5.74
N ASP A 248 5.52 17.96 5.12
CA ASP A 248 5.88 17.68 3.74
C ASP A 248 4.61 17.54 2.90
N LEU A 249 4.73 17.75 1.59
CA LEU A 249 3.66 17.46 0.63
C LEU A 249 4.01 16.17 -0.11
N TYR A 250 3.09 15.21 -0.06
CA TYR A 250 3.16 13.96 -0.80
C TYR A 250 2.21 14.02 -1.99
N ILE A 251 2.78 13.95 -3.19
CA ILE A 251 2.04 13.90 -4.44
C ILE A 251 1.97 12.44 -4.87
N PHE A 252 0.75 11.93 -4.99
CA PHE A 252 0.47 10.60 -5.51
C PHE A 252 0.11 10.74 -6.98
N VAL A 253 0.93 10.18 -7.85
CA VAL A 253 0.73 10.27 -9.28
C VAL A 253 -0.11 9.07 -9.72
N SER A 254 -1.18 9.34 -10.46
CA SER A 254 -1.97 8.32 -11.16
C SER A 254 -1.92 8.56 -12.66
N VAL A 255 -1.70 7.50 -13.44
CA VAL A 255 -1.69 7.60 -14.90
C VAL A 255 -3.09 7.29 -15.43
N ALA A 256 -3.66 8.22 -16.19
CA ALA A 256 -4.95 8.05 -16.82
C ALA A 256 -4.91 6.88 -17.83
N PRO A 257 -5.95 6.01 -17.87
CA PRO A 257 -6.05 4.97 -18.88
C PRO A 257 -6.00 5.56 -20.30
N HIS A 258 -5.20 4.98 -21.17
CA HIS A 258 -5.04 5.44 -22.56
C HIS A 258 -5.85 4.55 -23.52
N GLU A 259 -6.44 5.13 -24.56
CA GLU A 259 -7.35 4.40 -25.48
C GLU A 259 -6.63 3.33 -26.33
N LEU A 260 -5.38 3.59 -26.70
CA LEU A 260 -4.60 2.72 -27.60
C LEU A 260 -3.52 1.90 -26.91
N PHE A 261 -3.12 2.30 -25.70
CA PHE A 261 -1.92 1.78 -25.05
C PHE A 261 -2.25 1.30 -23.66
N GLU A 262 -1.78 0.11 -23.34
CA GLU A 262 -1.74 -0.42 -21.99
C GLU A 262 -0.28 -0.51 -21.55
N ARG A 263 0.04 -0.04 -20.35
CA ARG A 263 1.39 -0.07 -19.82
C ARG A 263 1.56 -1.26 -18.89
N ASP A 264 2.54 -2.11 -19.19
CA ASP A 264 3.00 -3.19 -18.31
C ASP A 264 4.47 -2.95 -17.94
N GLY A 265 4.68 -2.30 -16.79
CA GLY A 265 6.00 -1.87 -16.35
C GLY A 265 6.67 -0.91 -17.33
N LEU A 266 7.73 -1.37 -18.00
CA LEU A 266 8.44 -0.60 -19.03
C LEU A 266 7.89 -0.84 -20.45
N ASP A 267 7.16 -1.94 -20.65
CA ASP A 267 6.65 -2.30 -21.96
C ASP A 267 5.29 -1.63 -22.21
N LEU A 268 5.05 -1.27 -23.45
CA LEU A 268 3.75 -0.76 -23.91
C LEU A 268 3.09 -1.81 -24.77
N LEU A 269 1.83 -2.09 -24.51
CA LEU A 269 1.00 -2.99 -25.30
C LEU A 269 0.04 -2.16 -26.12
N CYS A 270 -0.06 -2.44 -27.41
CA CYS A 270 -1.10 -1.88 -28.26
C CYS A 270 -1.67 -2.93 -29.19
N THR A 271 -2.98 -2.86 -29.43
CA THR A 271 -3.68 -3.76 -30.34
C THR A 271 -3.93 -3.04 -31.65
N VAL A 272 -3.37 -3.56 -32.74
CA VAL A 272 -3.46 -2.93 -34.06
C VAL A 272 -4.33 -3.79 -34.97
N PRO A 273 -5.38 -3.20 -35.58
CA PRO A 273 -6.20 -3.90 -36.55
C PRO A 273 -5.40 -4.14 -37.84
N VAL A 274 -5.42 -5.39 -38.33
CA VAL A 274 -4.74 -5.83 -39.54
C VAL A 274 -5.78 -6.32 -40.54
N PRO A 275 -5.85 -5.75 -41.75
CA PRO A 275 -6.74 -6.25 -42.78
C PRO A 275 -6.48 -7.73 -43.08
N MET A 276 -7.54 -8.54 -43.16
CA MET A 276 -7.44 -9.99 -43.41
C MET A 276 -6.53 -10.35 -44.60
N CYS A 277 -6.55 -9.58 -45.69
CA CYS A 277 -5.70 -9.83 -46.85
C CYS A 277 -4.20 -9.66 -46.54
N VAL A 278 -3.83 -8.66 -45.73
CA VAL A 278 -2.45 -8.42 -45.30
C VAL A 278 -2.01 -9.50 -44.32
N ALA A 279 -2.88 -9.91 -43.40
CA ALA A 279 -2.59 -11.02 -42.49
C ALA A 279 -2.40 -12.36 -43.25
N ALA A 280 -3.17 -12.59 -44.30
CA ALA A 280 -3.09 -13.79 -45.13
C ALA A 280 -1.82 -13.82 -45.99
N LEU A 281 -1.55 -12.73 -46.73
CA LEU A 281 -0.46 -12.67 -47.72
C LEU A 281 0.88 -12.19 -47.12
N GLY A 282 0.88 -11.68 -45.90
CA GLY A 282 2.00 -10.94 -45.34
C GLY A 282 2.08 -9.51 -45.89
N GLY A 283 2.76 -8.64 -45.17
CA GLY A 283 2.93 -7.24 -45.56
C GLY A 283 3.44 -6.38 -44.43
N GLU A 284 3.16 -5.08 -44.50
CA GLU A 284 3.57 -4.09 -43.53
C GLU A 284 2.34 -3.27 -43.10
N ILE A 285 2.29 -2.94 -41.81
CA ILE A 285 1.27 -2.08 -41.21
C ILE A 285 1.93 -0.98 -40.40
N GLU A 286 1.21 0.12 -40.19
CA GLU A 286 1.65 1.18 -39.30
C GLU A 286 1.06 0.98 -37.90
N ALA A 287 1.90 0.91 -36.88
CA ALA A 287 1.49 0.90 -35.48
C ALA A 287 1.76 2.28 -34.83
N PRO A 288 0.87 2.78 -33.96
CA PRO A 288 1.13 4.02 -33.22
C PRO A 288 2.27 3.80 -32.21
N CYS A 289 3.06 4.84 -31.95
CA CYS A 289 4.11 4.81 -30.93
C CYS A 289 4.24 6.17 -30.24
N LEU A 290 4.75 6.19 -29.01
CA LEU A 290 4.93 7.41 -28.21
C LEU A 290 6.25 8.16 -28.48
N LEU A 291 6.97 7.80 -29.56
CA LEU A 291 8.29 8.39 -29.87
C LEU A 291 8.15 9.74 -30.60
N GLY A 292 7.82 10.77 -29.84
CA GLY A 292 7.81 12.17 -30.30
C GLY A 292 8.31 13.20 -29.27
N GLY A 293 8.52 12.80 -28.01
CA GLY A 293 8.87 13.74 -26.94
C GLY A 293 7.70 14.64 -26.54
N GLU A 294 7.97 15.91 -26.24
CA GLU A 294 6.97 16.95 -25.86
C GLU A 294 5.90 17.19 -26.95
N THR A 295 6.14 16.74 -28.19
CA THR A 295 5.25 16.84 -29.36
C THR A 295 4.87 15.46 -29.87
N CYS A 296 4.28 14.63 -29.00
CA CYS A 296 3.62 13.41 -29.45
C CYS A 296 2.26 13.79 -30.06
N ASP A 297 2.26 14.35 -31.27
CA ASP A 297 1.07 14.87 -31.96
C ASP A 297 0.11 13.75 -32.46
N GLY A 298 0.18 12.54 -31.87
CA GLY A 298 -0.55 11.36 -32.31
C GLY A 298 -0.13 10.82 -33.69
N ALA A 299 0.86 11.42 -34.34
CA ALA A 299 1.30 11.09 -35.70
C ALA A 299 2.51 10.16 -35.76
N CYS A 300 3.11 9.82 -34.62
CA CYS A 300 4.28 8.94 -34.56
C CYS A 300 3.87 7.50 -34.85
N LYS A 301 4.21 7.03 -36.04
CA LYS A 301 3.92 5.66 -36.50
C LYS A 301 5.21 4.90 -36.76
N ILE A 302 5.17 3.60 -36.53
CA ILE A 302 6.25 2.68 -36.82
C ILE A 302 5.76 1.57 -37.75
N GLU A 303 6.56 1.24 -38.76
CA GLU A 303 6.30 0.11 -39.64
C GLU A 303 6.53 -1.21 -38.90
N VAL A 304 5.50 -2.05 -38.89
CA VAL A 304 5.51 -3.39 -38.30
C VAL A 304 5.30 -4.40 -39.40
N LYS A 305 6.28 -5.29 -39.56
CA LYS A 305 6.21 -6.37 -40.54
C LYS A 305 5.26 -7.47 -40.06
N VAL A 306 4.21 -7.71 -40.83
CA VAL A 306 3.24 -8.78 -40.61
C VAL A 306 3.69 -10.02 -41.38
N PRO A 307 3.99 -11.14 -40.70
CA PRO A 307 4.33 -12.38 -41.38
C PRO A 307 3.11 -12.96 -42.09
N GLU A 308 3.35 -13.68 -43.19
CA GLU A 308 2.32 -14.43 -43.89
C GLU A 308 1.61 -15.42 -42.97
N GLY A 309 0.29 -15.55 -43.12
CA GLY A 309 -0.55 -16.38 -42.27
C GLY A 309 -0.64 -15.91 -40.81
N ALA A 310 -0.42 -14.62 -40.54
CA ALA A 310 -0.58 -14.06 -39.20
C ALA A 310 -1.99 -14.30 -38.66
N GLN A 311 -2.07 -14.73 -37.41
CA GLN A 311 -3.32 -14.98 -36.71
C GLN A 311 -3.56 -13.88 -35.67
N THR A 312 -4.84 -13.65 -35.34
CA THR A 312 -5.20 -12.75 -34.25
C THR A 312 -4.53 -13.17 -32.92
N GLY A 313 -4.09 -12.21 -32.13
CA GLY A 313 -3.34 -12.42 -30.88
C GLY A 313 -1.85 -12.69 -31.07
N LYS A 314 -1.34 -12.70 -32.31
CA LYS A 314 0.11 -12.79 -32.54
C LYS A 314 0.75 -11.47 -32.15
N THR A 315 1.76 -11.52 -31.28
CA THR A 315 2.47 -10.34 -30.80
C THR A 315 3.77 -10.12 -31.58
N VAL A 316 4.04 -8.88 -31.99
CA VAL A 316 5.31 -8.44 -32.57
C VAL A 316 5.95 -7.44 -31.63
N ARG A 317 7.20 -7.69 -31.23
CA ARG A 317 7.92 -6.82 -30.30
C ARG A 317 8.85 -5.88 -31.06
N VAL A 318 8.71 -4.59 -30.83
CA VAL A 318 9.55 -3.53 -31.39
C VAL A 318 10.44 -2.98 -30.29
N LYS A 319 11.73 -3.26 -30.40
CA LYS A 319 12.69 -3.00 -29.33
C LYS A 319 12.93 -1.51 -29.08
N GLY A 320 13.02 -1.12 -27.80
CA GLY A 320 13.37 0.24 -27.36
C GLY A 320 12.31 1.30 -27.65
N ARG A 321 11.06 0.87 -27.89
CA ARG A 321 9.92 1.75 -28.22
C ARG A 321 8.84 1.79 -27.12
N GLY A 322 9.11 1.25 -25.94
CA GLY A 322 8.28 1.34 -24.74
C GLY A 322 8.64 2.52 -23.83
N MET A 323 8.23 2.46 -22.57
CA MET A 323 8.44 3.50 -21.56
C MET A 323 9.92 3.64 -21.15
N PRO A 324 10.39 4.86 -20.84
CA PRO A 324 11.72 5.05 -20.27
C PRO A 324 11.77 4.59 -18.81
N SER A 325 12.93 4.09 -18.38
CA SER A 325 13.18 3.75 -16.98
C SER A 325 13.52 4.99 -16.15
N LEU A 326 12.98 5.09 -14.93
CA LEU A 326 13.36 6.13 -13.97
C LEU A 326 14.80 6.00 -13.45
N ARG A 327 15.32 4.76 -13.38
CA ARG A 327 16.60 4.44 -12.70
C ARG A 327 17.76 4.21 -13.67
N SER A 328 17.46 3.98 -14.94
CA SER A 328 18.46 3.63 -15.94
C SER A 328 18.18 4.37 -17.23
N ARG A 329 19.14 4.32 -18.17
CA ARG A 329 18.96 4.90 -19.51
C ARG A 329 18.23 3.95 -20.46
N GLU A 330 17.77 2.80 -19.96
CA GLU A 330 17.07 1.80 -20.74
C GLU A 330 15.63 2.23 -21.01
N ARG A 331 15.09 1.68 -22.09
CA ARG A 331 13.69 1.83 -22.50
C ARG A 331 13.12 0.44 -22.67
N GLY A 332 11.86 0.27 -22.29
CA GLY A 332 11.14 -0.95 -22.60
C GLY A 332 10.83 -1.07 -24.09
N ASP A 333 10.04 -2.09 -24.42
CA ASP A 333 9.66 -2.43 -25.78
C ASP A 333 8.19 -2.09 -26.05
N LEU A 334 7.86 -1.90 -27.32
CA LEU A 334 6.46 -1.84 -27.77
C LEU A 334 6.05 -3.24 -28.21
N VAL A 335 5.04 -3.80 -27.59
CA VAL A 335 4.43 -5.09 -27.93
C VAL A 335 3.14 -4.82 -28.70
N VAL A 336 3.19 -5.08 -30.00
CA VAL A 336 2.05 -4.89 -30.90
C VAL A 336 1.32 -6.21 -31.02
N GLU A 337 0.09 -6.28 -30.50
CA GLU A 337 -0.81 -7.40 -30.73
C GLU A 337 -1.55 -7.20 -32.05
N LEU A 338 -1.42 -8.17 -32.96
CA LEU A 338 -2.11 -8.14 -34.24
C LEU A 338 -3.54 -8.63 -34.06
N PHE A 339 -4.52 -7.78 -34.38
CA PHE A 339 -5.92 -8.15 -34.42
C PHE A 339 -6.41 -8.24 -35.87
N VAL A 340 -6.70 -9.43 -36.37
CA VAL A 340 -7.11 -9.61 -37.78
C VAL A 340 -8.56 -9.14 -37.95
N GLU A 341 -8.75 -8.07 -38.72
CA GLU A 341 -10.06 -7.50 -39.03
C GLU A 341 -10.66 -8.17 -40.27
N THR A 342 -11.85 -8.75 -40.09
CA THR A 342 -12.62 -9.33 -41.21
C THR A 342 -13.42 -8.21 -41.89
N PRO A 343 -13.34 -8.06 -43.22
CA PRO A 343 -13.96 -6.95 -43.92
C PRO A 343 -15.50 -7.01 -43.81
N THR A 344 -16.10 -5.85 -43.55
CA THR A 344 -17.56 -5.68 -43.49
C THR A 344 -18.09 -4.95 -44.73
N LYS A 345 -19.41 -5.04 -44.99
CA LYS A 345 -20.09 -4.34 -46.09
C LYS A 345 -19.47 -4.60 -47.49
N LEU A 346 -19.19 -5.86 -47.78
CA LEU A 346 -18.59 -6.29 -49.05
C LEU A 346 -19.49 -6.02 -50.27
N THR A 347 -18.86 -5.59 -51.37
CA THR A 347 -19.49 -5.48 -52.71
C THR A 347 -19.80 -6.86 -53.31
N ALA A 348 -20.63 -6.91 -54.35
CA ALA A 348 -20.94 -8.18 -55.04
C ALA A 348 -19.67 -8.90 -55.53
N ARG A 349 -18.75 -8.15 -56.14
CA ARG A 349 -17.48 -8.69 -56.63
C ARG A 349 -16.59 -9.22 -55.51
N GLN A 350 -16.51 -8.51 -54.38
CA GLN A 350 -15.73 -8.98 -53.23
C GLN A 350 -16.32 -10.27 -52.63
N LYS A 351 -17.66 -10.39 -52.58
CA LYS A 351 -18.32 -11.62 -52.10
C LYS A 351 -18.05 -12.82 -53.03
N GLU A 352 -18.02 -12.62 -54.34
CA GLU A 352 -17.63 -13.67 -55.30
C GLU A 352 -16.23 -14.18 -55.02
N LEU A 353 -15.24 -13.28 -54.91
CA LEU A 353 -13.84 -13.65 -54.63
C LEU A 353 -13.68 -14.39 -53.30
N MET A 354 -14.45 -14.01 -52.27
CA MET A 354 -14.42 -14.71 -50.98
C MET A 354 -15.00 -16.13 -51.07
N ARG A 355 -15.99 -16.37 -51.95
CA ARG A 355 -16.53 -17.72 -52.18
C ARG A 355 -15.53 -18.59 -52.95
N GLU A 356 -14.94 -18.04 -54.01
CA GLU A 356 -13.89 -18.75 -54.76
C GLU A 356 -12.72 -19.12 -53.85
N LEU A 357 -12.29 -18.20 -52.97
CA LEU A 357 -11.25 -18.50 -51.97
C LEU A 357 -11.70 -19.60 -51.00
N ALA A 358 -12.95 -19.57 -50.51
CA ALA A 358 -13.48 -20.57 -49.61
C ALA A 358 -13.55 -21.97 -50.26
N ASP A 359 -13.88 -22.06 -51.55
CA ASP A 359 -13.95 -23.32 -52.29
C ASP A 359 -12.56 -23.95 -52.50
N ILE A 360 -11.52 -23.12 -52.62
CA ILE A 360 -10.12 -23.57 -52.80
C ILE A 360 -9.45 -23.90 -51.47
N CYS A 361 -9.82 -23.21 -50.39
CA CYS A 361 -9.27 -23.44 -49.05
C CYS A 361 -9.76 -24.77 -48.45
N SER A 362 -8.81 -25.62 -48.02
CA SER A 362 -9.10 -26.91 -47.39
C SER A 362 -8.82 -26.90 -45.88
N GLU A 363 -8.99 -28.04 -45.20
CA GLU A 363 -8.63 -28.21 -43.79
C GLU A 363 -7.16 -27.86 -43.49
N GLN A 364 -6.28 -27.95 -44.49
CA GLN A 364 -4.86 -27.58 -44.35
C GLN A 364 -4.68 -26.08 -44.08
N GLN A 365 -5.53 -25.23 -44.65
CA GLN A 365 -5.49 -23.77 -44.50
C GLN A 365 -6.30 -23.28 -43.30
N HIS A 366 -7.13 -24.14 -42.70
CA HIS A 366 -7.94 -23.85 -41.51
C HIS A 366 -7.77 -24.88 -40.39
N PRO A 367 -6.53 -25.12 -39.89
CA PRO A 367 -6.24 -26.21 -38.96
C PRO A 367 -6.96 -26.07 -37.60
N LYS A 368 -7.15 -24.83 -37.13
CA LYS A 368 -7.90 -24.56 -35.90
C LYS A 368 -9.39 -24.91 -36.03
N ALA A 369 -10.01 -24.60 -37.17
CA ALA A 369 -11.41 -24.89 -37.42
C ALA A 369 -11.65 -26.40 -37.61
N ALA A 370 -10.81 -27.06 -38.42
CA ALA A 370 -10.87 -28.50 -38.64
C ALA A 370 -10.66 -29.29 -37.33
N GLY A 371 -9.68 -28.90 -36.51
CA GLY A 371 -9.41 -29.54 -35.23
C GLY A 371 -10.42 -29.26 -34.12
N PHE A 372 -11.21 -28.19 -34.23
CA PHE A 372 -12.15 -27.76 -33.17
C PHE A 372 -13.32 -28.73 -33.03
N LEU A 373 -13.95 -29.15 -34.14
CA LEU A 373 -15.09 -30.08 -34.11
C LEU A 373 -14.71 -31.45 -33.53
N GLY A 374 -13.51 -31.94 -33.84
CA GLY A 374 -12.97 -33.17 -33.25
C GLY A 374 -12.73 -33.04 -31.74
N LYS A 375 -12.17 -31.91 -31.27
CA LYS A 375 -11.98 -31.63 -29.84
C LYS A 375 -13.30 -31.48 -29.10
N ALA A 376 -14.27 -30.79 -29.68
CA ALA A 376 -15.60 -30.64 -29.12
C ALA A 376 -16.30 -32.01 -28.98
N LYS A 377 -16.26 -32.85 -30.02
CA LYS A 377 -16.85 -34.20 -29.98
C LYS A 377 -16.23 -35.07 -28.87
N LYS A 378 -14.90 -35.02 -28.70
CA LYS A 378 -14.20 -35.70 -27.59
C LYS A 378 -14.58 -35.17 -26.21
N PHE A 379 -14.74 -33.85 -26.09
CA PHE A 379 -15.19 -33.23 -24.84
C PHE A 379 -16.61 -33.70 -24.47
N TRP A 380 -17.55 -33.67 -25.41
CA TRP A 380 -18.92 -34.11 -25.18
C TRP A 380 -19.04 -35.61 -24.93
N SER A 381 -18.24 -36.45 -25.59
CA SER A 381 -18.22 -37.90 -25.31
C SER A 381 -17.66 -38.22 -23.91
N ALA A 382 -16.63 -37.48 -23.49
CA ALA A 382 -16.07 -37.59 -22.14
C ALA A 382 -17.06 -37.10 -21.06
N ALA A 383 -17.78 -36.00 -21.33
CA ALA A 383 -18.80 -35.46 -20.44
C ALA A 383 -20.06 -36.35 -20.33
N ALA A 384 -20.39 -37.09 -21.40
CA ALA A 384 -21.54 -38.00 -21.45
C ALA A 384 -21.27 -39.41 -20.89
N GLY A 385 -20.08 -39.66 -20.32
CA GLY A 385 -19.77 -40.93 -19.63
C GLY A 385 -19.65 -42.15 -20.55
N GLN A 386 -19.40 -41.97 -21.84
CA GLN A 386 -19.03 -43.07 -22.74
C GLN A 386 -17.50 -43.17 -22.79
N ALA A 387 -16.95 -43.87 -21.79
CA ALA A 387 -15.55 -44.29 -21.78
C ALA A 387 -15.31 -45.43 -22.78
#